data_AF-A0A7R9MVP6-F1
#
_entry.id   AF-A0A7R9MVP6-F1
#
_cell.length_a   1.000
_cell.length_b   1.000
_cell.length_c   1.000
_cell.angle_alpha   90.00
_cell.angle_beta   90.00
_cell.angle_gamma   90.00
#
_symmetry.space_group_name_H-M   'P 1'
#
loop_
_entity.id
_entity.type
_entity.pdbx_description
1 polymer ?
#
loop_
_entity_poly.entity_id
_entity_poly.type
_entity_poly.pdbx_seq_one_letter_code
_entity_poly.pdbx_strand_id
1 'polypeptide(L)'
;MDPSVGCIGLYCGRTKLDEYNYSDCGSCLRGFRVDGNGVCVECVERPQFYDWLYITFMAFILVIIEWYLTEECVKRRQLTVDVL
;
A
#
# COMPACT_ATOMS: atom_id res chain seq x y z
N MET A 1 -32.88 -17.91 -7.01
CA MET A 1 -31.66 -17.16 -6.69
C MET A 1 -31.62 -16.99 -5.17
N ASP A 2 -30.82 -17.80 -4.49
CA ASP A 2 -30.72 -17.78 -3.02
C ASP A 2 -29.88 -16.58 -2.52
N PRO A 3 -30.39 -15.78 -1.56
CA PRO A 3 -29.77 -14.55 -1.08
C PRO A 3 -28.69 -14.73 0.00
N SER A 4 -28.20 -15.95 0.23
CA SER A 4 -27.50 -16.34 1.47
C SER A 4 -26.05 -16.82 1.31
N VAL A 5 -25.41 -16.67 0.15
CA VAL A 5 -23.95 -16.81 0.04
C VAL A 5 -23.34 -15.42 0.11
N GLY A 6 -22.94 -14.98 1.32
CA GLY A 6 -22.16 -13.76 1.48
C GLY A 6 -20.94 -13.79 0.55
N CYS A 7 -20.51 -12.64 0.04
CA CYS A 7 -19.32 -12.58 -0.82
C CYS A 7 -18.12 -13.10 -0.01
N ILE A 8 -17.66 -14.31 -0.33
CA ILE A 8 -16.54 -14.97 0.36
C ILE A 8 -15.25 -14.41 -0.24
N GLY A 9 -14.74 -13.32 0.31
CA GLY A 9 -13.46 -12.76 -0.11
C GLY A 9 -13.20 -11.37 0.45
N LEU A 10 -11.97 -11.13 0.89
CA LEU A 10 -11.53 -9.81 1.39
C LEU A 10 -11.57 -8.71 0.32
N TYR A 11 -11.63 -9.09 -0.95
CA TYR A 11 -11.58 -8.18 -2.10
C TYR A 11 -12.83 -8.24 -3.00
N CYS A 12 -13.80 -9.10 -2.66
CA CYS A 12 -15.02 -9.28 -3.44
C CYS A 12 -16.21 -8.81 -2.59
N GLY A 13 -16.97 -7.84 -3.08
CA GLY A 13 -18.09 -7.25 -2.37
C GLY A 13 -19.16 -6.73 -3.31
N ARG A 14 -20.27 -6.27 -2.74
CA ARG A 14 -21.37 -5.64 -3.49
C ARG A 14 -21.28 -4.12 -3.38
N THR A 15 -21.44 -3.44 -4.50
CA THR A 15 -21.51 -1.97 -4.54
C THR A 15 -22.96 -1.54 -4.35
N LYS A 16 -23.21 -0.58 -3.46
CA LYS A 16 -24.54 -0.01 -3.24
C LYS A 16 -24.86 0.95 -4.39
N LEU A 17 -25.81 0.59 -5.26
CA LEU A 17 -26.25 1.41 -6.39
C LEU A 17 -27.40 2.35 -5.97
N ASP A 18 -28.33 1.85 -5.12
CA ASP A 18 -29.43 2.61 -4.51
C ASP A 18 -29.70 2.12 -3.06
N GLU A 19 -30.61 2.77 -2.32
CA GLU A 19 -31.03 2.36 -0.96
C GLU A 19 -31.51 0.89 -0.88
N TYR A 20 -32.06 0.36 -1.98
CA TYR A 20 -32.59 -1.00 -2.09
C TYR A 20 -31.90 -1.89 -3.14
N ASN A 21 -30.97 -1.36 -3.94
CA ASN A 21 -30.30 -2.10 -5.02
C ASN A 21 -28.80 -2.29 -4.74
N TYR A 22 -28.38 -3.55 -4.68
CA TYR A 22 -26.98 -3.95 -4.59
C TYR A 22 -26.53 -4.56 -5.92
N SER A 23 -25.30 -4.25 -6.35
CA SER A 23 -24.71 -4.88 -7.52
C SER A 23 -24.47 -6.38 -7.30
N ASP A 24 -24.24 -7.11 -8.39
CA ASP A 24 -23.66 -8.45 -8.31
C ASP A 24 -22.32 -8.44 -7.55
N CYS A 25 -21.98 -9.59 -6.97
CA CYS A 25 -20.74 -9.80 -6.24
C CYS A 25 -19.55 -9.67 -7.20
N GLY A 26 -18.68 -8.69 -6.96
CA GLY A 26 -17.54 -8.42 -7.84
C GLY A 26 -16.40 -7.73 -7.11
N SER A 27 -15.32 -7.45 -7.83
CA SER A 27 -14.21 -6.67 -7.26
C SER A 27 -14.65 -5.22 -7.00
N CYS A 28 -14.42 -4.73 -5.78
CA CYS A 28 -14.67 -3.32 -5.46
C CYS A 28 -13.76 -2.41 -6.29
N LEU A 29 -14.26 -1.22 -6.66
CA LEU A 29 -13.45 -0.22 -7.36
C LEU A 29 -12.26 0.24 -6.49
N ARG A 30 -11.20 0.74 -7.14
CA ARG A 30 -10.07 1.35 -6.42
C ARG A 30 -10.60 2.45 -5.49
N GLY A 31 -10.19 2.39 -4.22
CA GLY A 31 -10.68 3.29 -3.17
C GLY A 31 -11.85 2.73 -2.35
N PHE A 32 -12.31 1.51 -2.62
CA PHE A 32 -13.32 0.82 -1.82
C PHE A 32 -12.79 -0.51 -1.29
N ARG A 33 -13.15 -0.85 -0.05
CA ARG A 33 -12.85 -2.13 0.63
C ARG A 33 -14.12 -2.84 1.03
N VAL A 34 -14.05 -4.15 1.21
CA VAL A 34 -15.18 -4.95 1.65
C VAL A 34 -15.29 -4.88 3.18
N ASP A 35 -16.47 -4.51 3.69
CA ASP A 35 -16.76 -4.60 5.13
C ASP A 35 -17.12 -6.03 5.53
N GLY A 36 -17.19 -6.35 6.83
CA GLY A 36 -17.50 -7.70 7.34
C GLY A 36 -18.83 -8.29 6.83
N ASN A 37 -19.71 -7.44 6.30
CA ASN A 37 -20.99 -7.80 5.70
C ASN A 37 -20.94 -8.01 4.17
N GLY A 38 -19.75 -7.97 3.54
CA GLY A 38 -19.61 -8.20 2.10
C GLY A 38 -20.02 -7.02 1.21
N VAL A 39 -20.03 -5.79 1.76
CA VAL A 39 -20.42 -4.56 1.05
C VAL A 39 -19.17 -3.70 0.80
N CYS A 40 -19.05 -3.14 -0.40
CA CYS A 40 -17.99 -2.20 -0.75
C CYS A 40 -18.24 -0.86 -0.04
N VAL A 41 -17.35 -0.51 0.89
CA VAL A 41 -17.34 0.77 1.61
C VAL A 41 -16.10 1.56 1.19
N GLU A 42 -16.21 2.89 1.19
CA GLU A 42 -15.07 3.75 0.84
C GLU A 42 -13.91 3.57 1.84
N CYS A 43 -12.69 3.51 1.33
CA CYS A 43 -11.49 3.46 2.13
C CYS A 43 -11.22 4.85 2.73
N VAL A 44 -11.81 5.11 3.90
CA VAL A 44 -11.50 6.31 4.71
C VAL A 44 -10.25 6.10 5.58
N GLU A 45 -9.45 5.08 5.28
CA GLU A 45 -8.24 4.75 6.03
C GLU A 45 -7.21 5.85 5.85
N ARG A 46 -7.05 6.67 6.91
CA ARG A 46 -5.88 7.52 7.03
C ARG A 46 -4.69 6.64 7.39
N PRO A 47 -3.51 6.86 6.77
CA PRO A 47 -2.29 6.15 7.14
C PRO A 47 -2.08 6.29 8.65
N GLN A 48 -1.97 5.14 9.33
CA GLN A 48 -1.78 5.12 10.76
C GLN A 48 -0.41 5.69 11.09
N PHE A 49 -0.20 6.14 12.33
CA PHE A 49 1.11 6.63 12.77
C PHE A 49 2.24 5.61 12.52
N TYR A 50 1.93 4.32 12.68
CA TYR A 50 2.87 3.23 12.42
C TYR A 50 3.26 3.12 10.94
N ASP A 51 2.31 3.31 10.02
CA ASP A 51 2.57 3.24 8.58
C ASP A 51 3.52 4.36 8.14
N TRP A 52 3.33 5.56 8.69
CA TRP A 52 4.23 6.69 8.48
C TRP A 52 5.64 6.44 9.01
N LEU A 53 5.75 5.88 10.22
CA LEU A 53 7.03 5.55 10.82
C LEU A 53 7.76 4.51 9.98
N TYR A 54 7.04 3.49 9.51
CA TYR A 54 7.61 2.45 8.64
C TYR A 54 8.13 3.03 7.32
N ILE A 55 7.32 3.84 6.62
CA ILE A 55 7.73 4.47 5.37
C ILE A 55 8.97 5.35 5.59
N THR A 56 8.98 6.14 6.66
CA THR A 56 10.11 7.00 7.02
C THR A 56 11.36 6.18 7.29
N PHE A 57 11.24 5.09 8.04
CA PHE A 57 12.35 4.21 8.36
C PHE A 57 12.94 3.55 7.10
N MET A 58 12.08 3.04 6.22
CA MET A 58 12.51 2.41 4.96
C MET A 58 13.22 3.42 4.04
N ALA A 59 12.69 4.64 3.93
CA ALA A 59 13.33 5.71 3.16
C ALA A 59 14.68 6.11 3.77
N PHE A 60 14.74 6.24 5.10
CA PHE A 60 15.96 6.64 5.81
C PHE A 60 17.07 5.59 5.65
N ILE A 61 16.75 4.30 5.70
CA ILE A 61 17.71 3.22 5.44
C ILE A 61 18.31 3.36 4.04
N LEU A 62 17.48 3.56 3.02
CA LEU A 62 17.96 3.70 1.64
C LEU A 62 18.92 4.89 1.52
N VAL A 63 18.57 6.03 2.12
CA VAL A 63 19.41 7.23 2.10
C VAL A 63 20.76 7.00 2.80
N ILE A 64 20.78 6.35 3.97
CA ILE A 64 22.04 6.04 4.68
C ILE A 64 22.91 5.12 3.83
N ILE A 65 22.32 4.09 3.23
CA ILE A 65 23.04 3.13 2.39
C ILE A 65 23.63 3.85 1.18
N GLU A 66 22.84 4.66 0.47
CA GLU A 66 23.29 5.43 -0.69
C GLU A 66 24.42 6.40 -0.33
N TRP A 67 24.32 7.10 0.80
CA TRP A 67 25.36 7.99 1.30
C TRP A 67 26.64 7.22 1.60
N TYR A 68 26.54 6.11 2.33
CA TYR A 68 27.69 5.27 2.66
C TYR A 68 28.40 4.74 1.42
N LEU A 69 27.63 4.21 0.46
CA LEU A 69 28.19 3.73 -0.81
C LEU A 69 28.87 4.87 -1.59
N THR A 70 28.27 6.05 -1.60
CA THR A 70 28.84 7.22 -2.27
C THR A 70 30.15 7.64 -1.63
N GLU A 71 30.23 7.69 -0.30
CA GLU A 71 31.47 8.02 0.41
C GLU A 71 32.58 7.04 0.07
N GLU A 72 32.30 5.74 0.10
CA GLU A 72 33.29 4.71 -0.23
C GLU A 72 33.74 4.81 -1.70
N CYS A 73 32.82 5.10 -2.62
CA CYS A 73 33.16 5.36 -4.02
C CYS A 73 34.04 6.61 -4.19
N VAL A 74 33.76 7.70 -3.47
CA VAL A 74 34.55 8.94 -3.51
C VAL A 74 35.95 8.71 -2.94
N LYS A 75 36.07 8.05 -1.77
CA LYS A 75 37.36 7.71 -1.15
C LYS A 75 38.24 6.88 -2.10
N ARG A 76 37.66 5.86 -2.76
CA ARG A 76 38.40 5.06 -3.76
C ARG A 76 38.86 5.88 -4.97
N ARG A 77 38.03 6.82 -5.45
CA ARG A 77 38.42 7.73 -6.54
C ARG A 77 39.55 8.66 -6.13
N GLN A 78 39.50 9.24 -4.94
CA GLN A 78 40.56 10.11 -4.41
C GLN A 78 41.90 9.37 -4.30
N LEU A 79 41.91 8.17 -3.71
CA LEU A 79 43.11 7.35 -3.61
C LEU A 79 43.73 7.03 -4.99
N THR A 80 42.89 6.87 -6.03
CA THR A 80 43.39 6.61 -7.39
C THR A 80 44.05 7.86 -8.01
N VAL A 81 43.56 9.06 -7.68
CA VAL A 81 44.15 10.33 -8.14
C VAL A 81 45.46 10.63 -7.41
N ASP A 82 45.55 10.32 -6.11
CA ASP A 82 46.78 10.58 -5.32
C ASP A 82 47.96 9.67 -5.70
N VAL A 83 47.70 8.54 -6.36
CA VAL A 83 48.72 7.54 -6.75
C VAL A 83 49.23 7.75 -8.17
N LEU A 84 48.58 8.61 -8.98
CA LEU A 84 48.93 8.89 -10.38
C LEU A 84 49.72 10.20 -10.53
#